data_AF-A0A257LHR7-F1
#
_entry.id   AF-A0A257LHR7-F1
#
_cell.length_a   1.000
_cell.length_b   1.000
_cell.length_c   1.000
_cell.angle_alpha   90.00
_cell.angle_beta   90.00
_cell.angle_gamma   90.00
#
_symmetry.space_group_name_H-M   'P 1'
#
loop_
_entity.id
_entity.type
_entity.pdbx_description
1 polymer ?
#
loop_
_entity_poly.entity_id
_entity_poly.type
_entity_poly.pdbx_seq_one_letter_code
_entity_poly.pdbx_strand_id
1 'polypeptide(L)' 'MKRLITATAALAGTLLLGACGEKPQTAATRKHDGRPWDASATAYVVPGWTGGDKTSWEQQLRHRADNQNEYTRAPAAKP' A
#
# COMPACT_ATOMS: atom_id res chain seq x y z
N MET A 1 34.40 23.13 -26.93
CA MET A 1 33.84 23.27 -25.57
C MET A 1 32.34 23.60 -25.57
N LYS A 2 31.87 24.71 -26.16
CA LYS A 2 30.43 25.07 -26.22
C LYS A 2 29.53 23.96 -26.80
N ARG A 3 29.96 23.35 -27.92
CA ARG A 3 29.24 22.25 -28.59
C ARG A 3 29.16 20.97 -27.76
N LEU A 4 30.19 20.67 -26.97
CA LEU A 4 30.20 19.55 -26.03
C LEU A 4 29.20 19.78 -24.89
N ILE A 5 29.17 20.99 -24.33
CA ILE A 5 28.23 21.36 -23.26
C ILE A 5 26.78 21.26 -23.73
N THR A 6 26.47 21.75 -24.93
CA THR A 6 25.11 21.65 -25.50
C THR A 6 24.69 20.19 -25.73
N ALA A 7 25.60 19.35 -26.23
CA ALA A 7 25.32 17.94 -26.47
C ALA A 7 25.04 17.18 -25.16
N THR A 8 25.84 17.41 -24.11
CA THR A 8 25.64 16.78 -22.80
C THR A 8 24.32 17.22 -22.16
N ALA A 9 23.95 18.50 -22.26
CA ALA A 9 22.69 19.01 -21.73
C ALA A 9 21.46 18.41 -22.43
N ALA A 10 21.52 18.27 -23.76
CA ALA A 10 20.44 17.64 -24.53
C ALA A 10 20.26 16.17 -24.14
N LEU A 11 21.35 15.42 -24.01
CA LEU A 11 21.30 14.01 -23.62
C LEU A 11 20.72 13.83 -22.21
N ALA A 12 21.17 14.64 -21.25
CA ALA A 12 20.63 14.63 -19.88
C ALA A 12 19.13 14.96 -19.84
N GLY A 13 18.68 15.90 -20.66
CA GLY A 13 17.26 16.23 -20.80
C GLY A 13 16.41 15.03 -21.20
N THR A 14 16.85 14.27 -22.21
CA THR A 14 16.09 13.09 -22.68
C THR A 14 15.94 11.99 -21.64
N LEU A 15 16.92 11.82 -20.74
CA LEU A 15 16.87 10.82 -19.67
C LEU A 15 15.84 11.19 -18.57
N LEU A 16 15.63 12.48 -18.31
CA LEU A 16 14.66 12.96 -17.32
C LEU A 16 13.20 12.75 -17.77
N LEU A 17 12.93 12.68 -19.08
CA LEU A 17 11.57 12.43 -19.60
C LEU A 17 11.12 10.96 -19.43
N GLY A 18 12.03 10.04 -19.07
CA GLY A 18 11.70 8.63 -18.82
C GLY A 18 10.97 8.35 -17.50
N ALA A 19 10.71 9.37 -16.68
CA ALA A 19 10.15 9.21 -15.33
C ALA A 19 8.70 8.66 -15.30
N CYS A 20 7.96 8.65 -16.42
CA CYS A 20 6.63 8.05 -16.52
C CYS A 20 6.62 6.66 -17.20
N GLY A 21 7.77 6.02 -17.37
CA GLY A 21 7.88 4.71 -18.02
C GLY A 21 7.65 3.49 -17.11
N GLU A 22 7.13 3.67 -15.88
CA GLU A 22 6.88 2.52 -15.03
C GLU A 22 5.84 1.58 -15.68
N LYS A 23 6.03 0.27 -15.51
CA LYS A 23 5.02 -0.70 -15.91
C LYS A 23 3.72 -0.32 -15.20
N PRO A 24 2.58 -0.26 -15.90
CA PRO A 24 1.30 -0.02 -15.24
C PRO A 24 1.18 -0.95 -14.03
N GLN A 25 0.99 -0.38 -12.83
CA GLN A 25 0.64 -1.14 -11.64
C GLN A 25 -0.82 -1.60 -11.77
N THR A 26 -1.09 -2.44 -12.77
CA THR A 26 -2.35 -3.15 -12.85
C THR A 26 -2.27 -4.24 -11.81
N ALA A 27 -2.89 -4.00 -10.65
CA ALA A 27 -3.30 -5.11 -9.82
C ALA A 27 -4.18 -6.00 -10.71
N ALA A 28 -3.71 -7.21 -11.04
CA ALA A 28 -4.59 -8.21 -11.64
C ALA A 28 -5.85 -8.28 -10.78
N THR A 29 -7.03 -8.35 -11.40
CA THR A 29 -8.30 -8.41 -10.67
C THR A 29 -8.19 -9.49 -9.61
N ARG A 30 -8.19 -9.09 -8.33
CA ARG A 30 -8.23 -10.06 -7.23
C ARG A 30 -9.47 -10.92 -7.45
N LYS A 31 -9.31 -12.22 -7.37
CA LYS A 31 -10.44 -13.14 -7.44
C LYS A 31 -11.32 -12.87 -6.23
N HIS A 32 -12.44 -12.18 -6.44
CA HIS A 32 -13.29 -11.64 -5.36
C HIS A 32 -14.20 -12.70 -4.72
N ASP A 33 -14.32 -13.88 -5.31
CA ASP A 33 -15.26 -14.94 -4.86
C ASP A 33 -14.70 -15.78 -3.71
N GLY A 34 -13.46 -15.53 -3.26
CA GLY A 34 -12.85 -16.22 -2.13
C GLY A 34 -13.33 -15.69 -0.78
N ARG A 35 -13.32 -16.55 0.24
CA ARG A 35 -13.58 -16.11 1.62
C ARG A 35 -12.48 -15.12 2.03
N PRO A 36 -12.81 -13.95 2.60
CA PRO A 36 -11.81 -12.91 2.86
C PRO A 36 -10.82 -13.26 3.99
N TRP A 37 -11.18 -14.24 4.84
CA TRP A 37 -10.30 -14.78 5.89
C TRP A 37 -9.37 -15.90 5.40
N ASP A 38 -9.59 -16.43 4.19
CA ASP A 38 -8.72 -17.44 3.58
C ASP A 38 -7.55 -16.77 2.85
N ALA A 39 -6.63 -16.18 3.61
CA ALA A 39 -5.37 -15.72 3.02
C ALA A 39 -4.32 -16.83 3.00
N SER A 40 -3.55 -16.88 1.92
CA SER A 40 -2.31 -17.65 1.88
C SER A 40 -1.30 -17.05 2.86
N ALA A 41 -0.47 -17.91 3.46
CA ALA A 41 0.66 -17.47 4.28
C ALA A 41 1.62 -16.67 3.38
N THR A 42 1.59 -15.35 3.51
CA THR A 42 2.47 -14.42 2.79
C THR A 42 3.24 -13.59 3.80
N ALA A 43 4.34 -12.96 3.36
CA ALA A 43 5.13 -12.05 4.19
C ALA A 43 4.35 -10.80 4.66
N TYR A 44 3.13 -10.59 4.18
CA TYR A 44 2.28 -9.43 4.49
C TYR A 44 1.15 -9.76 5.47
N VAL A 45 1.14 -10.97 6.04
CA VAL A 45 0.20 -11.37 7.10
C VAL A 45 0.63 -10.69 8.41
N VAL A 46 -0.30 -9.97 9.03
CA VAL A 46 -0.07 -9.32 10.32
C VAL A 46 0.14 -10.36 11.43
N PRO A 47 1.07 -10.16 12.38
CA PRO A 47 1.22 -11.05 13.52
C PRO A 47 -0.09 -11.27 14.29
N GLY A 48 -0.33 -12.49 14.74
CA GLY A 48 -1.54 -12.87 15.49
C GLY A 48 -2.76 -13.22 14.65
N TRP A 49 -2.70 -13.12 13.31
CA TRP A 49 -3.72 -13.65 12.42
C TRP A 49 -3.23 -14.92 11.71
N THR A 50 -4.11 -15.93 11.63
CA THR A 50 -3.87 -17.18 10.90
C THR A 50 -4.85 -17.29 9.73
N GLY A 51 -4.35 -17.63 8.53
CA GLY A 51 -5.20 -17.84 7.36
C GLY A 51 -6.25 -18.94 7.61
N GLY A 52 -7.50 -18.68 7.23
CA GLY A 52 -8.64 -19.56 7.47
C GLY A 52 -9.41 -19.28 8.76
N ASP A 53 -8.83 -18.52 9.71
CA ASP A 53 -9.51 -18.14 10.94
C ASP A 53 -10.31 -16.84 10.75
N LYS A 54 -11.63 -17.00 10.63
CA LYS A 54 -12.59 -15.90 10.52
C LYS A 54 -12.60 -15.00 11.76
N THR A 55 -12.47 -15.56 12.96
CA THR A 55 -12.61 -14.81 14.21
C THR A 55 -11.45 -13.84 14.36
N SER A 56 -10.21 -14.32 14.20
CA SER A 56 -9.03 -13.43 14.27
C SER A 56 -9.00 -12.42 13.12
N TRP A 57 -9.48 -12.78 11.93
CA TRP A 57 -9.66 -11.83 10.82
C TRP A 57 -10.62 -10.68 11.19
N GLU A 58 -11.80 -11.00 11.72
CA GLU A 58 -12.76 -9.96 12.12
C GLU A 58 -12.26 -9.11 13.29
N GLN A 59 -11.56 -9.71 14.26
CA GLN A 59 -10.95 -8.96 15.37
C GLN A 59 -9.93 -7.93 14.85
N GLN A 60 -9.10 -8.31 13.88
CA GLN A 60 -8.15 -7.39 13.27
C GLN A 60 -8.84 -6.26 12.50
N LEU A 61 -10.01 -6.52 11.89
CA LEU A 61 -10.81 -5.46 11.26
C LEU A 61 -11.42 -4.51 12.28
N ARG A 62 -11.98 -5.02 13.38
CA ARG A 62 -12.55 -4.21 14.46
C ARG A 62 -11.49 -3.30 15.07
N HIS A 63 -10.35 -3.87 15.45
CA HIS A 63 -9.23 -3.10 16.00
C HIS A 63 -8.73 -2.00 15.04
N ARG A 64 -8.69 -2.28 13.73
CA ARG A 64 -8.37 -1.25 12.73
C ARG A 64 -9.41 -0.13 12.67
N ALA A 65 -10.70 -0.46 12.73
CA ALA A 65 -11.77 0.51 12.72
C ALA A 65 -11.74 1.41 13.99
N ASP A 66 -11.52 0.81 15.16
CA ASP A 66 -11.41 1.54 16.42
C ASP A 66 -10.22 2.52 16.43
N ASN A 67 -9.10 2.12 15.83
CA ASN A 67 -7.93 3.00 15.66
C ASN A 67 -8.16 4.17 14.70
N GLN A 68 -9.25 4.18 13.94
CA GLN A 68 -9.67 5.30 13.10
C GLN A 68 -10.91 6.01 13.66
N ASN A 69 -11.39 5.61 14.85
CA ASN A 69 -12.56 6.19 15.47
C ASN A 69 -12.16 7.36 16.39
N GLU A 70 -12.42 8.61 15.99
CA GLU A 70 -12.10 9.80 16.78
C GLU A 70 -12.75 9.81 18.17
N TYR A 71 -13.93 9.20 18.35
CA TYR A 71 -14.57 9.08 19.66
C TYR A 71 -13.75 8.23 20.64
N THR A 72 -12.93 7.31 20.13
CA THR A 72 -12.04 6.47 20.93
C THR A 72 -10.63 7.07 21.03
N ARG A 73 -10.20 7.83 20.02
CA ARG A 73 -8.85 8.44 19.97
C ARG A 73 -8.73 9.74 20.75
N ALA A 74 -9.81 10.51 20.86
CA ALA A 74 -9.77 11.76 21.60
C ALA A 74 -9.65 11.45 23.11
N PRO A 75 -8.76 12.14 23.86
CA PRO A 75 -8.78 12.04 25.31
C PRO A 75 -10.17 12.46 25.81
N ALA A 76 -10.69 11.73 26.81
CA ALA A 76 -11.96 12.11 27.44
C ALA A 76 -11.90 13.58 27.83
N ALA A 77 -12.89 14.36 27.39
CA ALA A 77 -13.02 15.74 27.83
C ALA A 77 -13.03 15.75 29.36
N LYS A 78 -12.06 16.43 29.98
CA LYS A 78 -12.05 16.59 31.42
C LYS A 78 -13.33 17.35 31.81
N PRO A 79 -14.03 16.93 32.87
CA PRO A 79 -15.24 17.60 33.34
C PRO A 79 -14.97 19.07 33.70
#